data_AF-A0A9W9TCT9-F1
#
_entry.id   AF-A0A9W9TCT9-F1
#
_cell.length_a   1.000
_cell.length_b   1.000
_cell.length_c   1.000
_cell.angle_alpha   90.00
_cell.angle_beta   90.00
_cell.angle_gamma   90.00
#
_symmetry.space_group_name_H-M   'P 1'
#
loop_
_entity.id
_entity.type
_entity.pdbx_description
1 polymer ?
#
loop_
_entity_poly.entity_id
_entity_poly.type
_entity_poly.pdbx_seq_one_letter_code
_entity_poly.pdbx_strand_id
1 'polypeptide(L)'
;MDRFCLHLLQPAANGPKPNAGITAPDHAGYQWCQTRGLVVIDTSYDSKGHKKSTDNGLVAVLPIGMAQVSSVVLTVEKGQFLEKGQNISYFQFGGSDIVTVFQNRPTYRGDLQAGKTKLHIREKVGEWK
;
A
#
# COMPACT_ATOMS: atom_id res chain seq x y z
N MET A 1 -11.49 -18.34 -19.64
CA MET A 1 -10.28 -17.55 -19.91
C MET A 1 -10.61 -16.11 -19.59
N ASP A 2 -10.51 -15.71 -18.33
CA ASP A 2 -10.86 -14.36 -17.89
C ASP A 2 -9.59 -13.65 -17.41
N ARG A 3 -9.05 -12.83 -18.31
CA ARG A 3 -7.94 -11.93 -18.03
C ARG A 3 -8.47 -10.76 -17.22
N PHE A 4 -8.26 -10.79 -15.90
CA PHE A 4 -8.35 -9.55 -15.11
C PHE A 4 -7.14 -8.67 -15.46
N CYS A 5 -7.45 -7.54 -16.10
CA CYS A 5 -6.53 -6.53 -16.59
C CYS A 5 -5.89 -5.78 -15.42
N LEU A 6 -4.57 -5.89 -15.30
CA LEU A 6 -3.74 -4.96 -14.54
C LEU A 6 -3.74 -3.62 -15.31
N HIS A 7 -4.45 -2.60 -14.79
CA HIS A 7 -4.30 -1.24 -15.31
C HIS A 7 -3.02 -0.62 -14.76
N LEU A 8 -1.90 -0.84 -15.46
CA LEU A 8 -0.69 -0.03 -15.32
C LEU A 8 -0.96 1.33 -15.98
N LEU A 9 -1.49 2.28 -15.22
CA LEU A 9 -1.56 3.67 -15.65
C LEU A 9 -0.32 4.39 -15.08
N GLN A 10 0.79 4.33 -15.82
CA GLN A 10 1.91 5.24 -15.62
C GLN A 10 1.57 6.55 -16.34
N PRO A 11 1.28 7.65 -15.64
CA PRO A 11 1.22 8.95 -16.30
C PRO A 11 2.62 9.29 -16.85
N ALA A 12 2.67 9.76 -18.09
CA ALA A 12 3.91 10.18 -18.73
C ALA A 12 4.58 11.28 -17.89
N ALA A 13 5.84 11.04 -17.50
CA ALA A 13 6.66 12.02 -16.81
C ALA A 13 7.03 13.15 -17.77
N ASN A 14 6.46 14.34 -17.58
CA ASN A 14 6.97 15.55 -18.22
C ASN A 14 8.38 15.85 -17.68
N GLY A 15 9.36 15.90 -18.58
CA GLY A 15 10.78 16.08 -18.26
C GLY A 15 11.10 17.40 -17.53
N PRO A 16 12.31 17.51 -16.93
CA PRO A 16 12.63 18.61 -16.03
C PRO A 16 12.81 19.94 -16.80
N LYS A 17 12.21 21.02 -16.29
CA LYS A 17 12.46 22.39 -16.76
C LYS A 17 13.68 22.97 -16.03
N PRO A 18 14.56 23.76 -16.69
CA PRO A 18 15.95 23.94 -16.24
C PRO A 18 16.18 24.76 -14.96
N ASN A 19 15.15 25.45 -14.41
CA ASN A 19 15.32 26.41 -13.30
C ASN A 19 14.33 26.24 -12.13
N ALA A 20 13.71 25.07 -11.98
CA ALA A 20 12.86 24.79 -10.82
C ALA A 20 13.65 23.95 -9.81
N GLY A 21 13.80 24.45 -8.58
CA GLY A 21 14.24 23.60 -7.47
C GLY A 21 13.37 22.35 -7.35
N ILE A 22 13.87 21.34 -6.62
CA ILE A 22 13.18 20.07 -6.38
C ILE A 22 12.00 20.30 -5.42
N THR A 23 10.96 21.00 -5.88
CA THR A 23 9.78 21.31 -5.07
C THR A 23 8.79 20.15 -5.22
N ALA A 24 8.47 19.48 -4.12
CA ALA A 24 7.36 18.53 -4.04
C ALA A 24 6.11 19.31 -3.55
N PRO A 25 5.23 19.74 -4.44
CA PRO A 25 4.05 20.51 -4.05
C PRO A 25 3.04 19.61 -3.33
N ASP A 26 2.51 20.09 -2.20
CA ASP A 26 1.51 19.41 -1.38
C ASP A 26 0.06 19.66 -1.86
N HIS A 27 -0.09 20.12 -3.10
CA HIS A 27 -1.39 20.45 -3.69
C HIS A 27 -2.04 19.23 -4.36
N ALA A 28 -3.38 19.17 -4.29
CA ALA A 28 -4.18 18.16 -4.97
C ALA A 28 -3.85 18.15 -6.48
N GLY A 29 -3.40 16.99 -7.00
CA GLY A 29 -2.87 16.88 -8.36
C GLY A 29 -1.58 16.08 -8.42
N TYR A 30 -0.63 16.36 -7.53
CA TYR A 30 0.69 15.72 -7.53
C TYR A 30 0.63 14.22 -7.20
N GLN A 31 -0.33 13.84 -6.34
CA GLN A 31 -0.61 12.46 -5.95
C GLN A 31 -0.91 11.52 -7.13
N TRP A 32 -1.44 12.05 -8.24
CA TRP A 32 -1.78 11.25 -9.42
C TRP A 32 -0.58 10.88 -10.28
N CYS A 33 0.51 11.65 -10.17
CA CYS A 33 1.77 11.43 -10.89
C CYS A 33 2.75 10.51 -10.15
N GLN A 34 2.34 9.97 -9.00
CA GLN A 34 3.17 9.14 -8.15
C GLN A 34 3.15 7.67 -8.58
N THR A 35 4.32 7.03 -8.50
CA THR A 35 4.43 5.59 -8.67
C THR A 35 3.65 4.90 -7.56
N ARG A 36 2.72 4.00 -7.91
CA ARG A 36 1.90 3.29 -6.93
C ARG A 36 1.79 1.80 -7.24
N GLY A 37 1.76 0.99 -6.20
CA GLY A 37 1.39 -0.42 -6.27
C GLY A 37 -0.02 -0.64 -5.76
N LEU A 38 -0.58 -1.80 -6.08
CA LEU A 38 -1.82 -2.30 -5.49
C LEU A 38 -1.63 -3.79 -5.20
N VAL A 39 -1.66 -4.17 -3.93
CA VAL A 39 -1.68 -5.56 -3.48
C VAL A 39 -3.01 -5.81 -2.80
N VAL A 40 -3.81 -6.72 -3.35
CA VAL A 40 -5.07 -7.15 -2.72
C VAL A 40 -4.85 -8.53 -2.12
N ILE A 41 -5.06 -8.62 -0.81
CA ILE A 41 -4.86 -9.84 -0.02
C ILE A 41 -6.22 -10.39 0.36
N ASP A 42 -6.46 -11.65 -0.02
CA ASP A 42 -7.59 -12.44 0.45
C ASP A 42 -7.23 -13.11 1.78
N THR A 43 -7.95 -12.75 2.84
CA THR A 43 -7.68 -13.25 4.20
C THR A 43 -8.44 -14.53 4.54
N SER A 44 -9.23 -15.05 3.60
CA SER A 44 -9.96 -16.31 3.73
C SER A 44 -9.07 -17.54 3.57
N TYR A 45 -7.81 -17.38 3.15
CA TYR A 45 -6.82 -18.45 3.02
C TYR A 45 -5.65 -18.28 4.01
N ASP A 46 -5.01 -19.39 4.38
CA ASP A 46 -3.74 -19.40 5.12
C ASP A 46 -2.52 -19.31 4.18
N SER A 47 -1.32 -19.23 4.75
CA SER A 47 -0.07 -19.17 3.97
C SER A 47 0.25 -20.45 3.19
N LYS A 48 -0.51 -21.53 3.40
CA LYS A 48 -0.39 -22.82 2.71
C LYS A 48 -1.49 -23.04 1.66
N GLY A 49 -2.42 -22.09 1.51
CA GLY A 49 -3.54 -22.17 0.59
C GLY A 49 -4.76 -22.93 1.09
N HIS A 50 -4.83 -23.25 2.38
CA HIS A 50 -6.04 -23.80 2.97
C HIS A 50 -7.03 -22.69 3.31
N LYS A 51 -8.33 -22.97 3.09
CA LYS A 51 -9.39 -22.06 3.49
C LYS A 51 -9.50 -22.03 5.02
N LYS A 52 -9.42 -20.84 5.59
CA LYS A 52 -9.59 -20.59 7.03
C LYS A 52 -11.08 -20.64 7.40
N SER A 53 -11.35 -21.01 8.65
CA SER A 53 -12.68 -20.93 9.24
C SER A 53 -13.17 -19.49 9.44
N THR A 54 -12.23 -18.55 9.62
CA THR A 54 -12.51 -17.13 9.87
C THR A 54 -12.03 -16.30 8.67
N ASP A 55 -12.96 -15.58 8.06
CA ASP A 55 -12.73 -14.68 6.92
C ASP A 55 -12.83 -13.22 7.37
N ASN A 56 -11.74 -12.46 7.20
CA ASN A 56 -11.70 -11.03 7.51
C ASN A 56 -11.90 -10.18 6.24
N GLY A 57 -12.28 -10.78 5.12
CA GLY A 57 -12.49 -10.13 3.83
C GLY A 57 -11.19 -9.78 3.12
N LEU A 58 -11.29 -8.90 2.13
CA LEU A 58 -10.17 -8.40 1.35
C LEU A 58 -9.47 -7.23 2.04
N VAL A 59 -8.14 -7.20 1.93
CA VAL A 59 -7.30 -6.08 2.38
C VAL A 59 -6.48 -5.58 1.20
N ALA A 60 -6.65 -4.32 0.84
CA ALA A 60 -5.83 -3.67 -0.19
C ALA A 60 -4.72 -2.84 0.46
N VAL A 61 -3.48 -3.04 0.02
CA VAL A 61 -2.31 -2.25 0.40
C VAL A 61 -1.81 -1.51 -0.83
N LEU A 62 -1.74 -0.18 -0.72
CA LEU A 62 -1.30 0.71 -1.77
C LEU A 62 -0.02 1.40 -1.30
N PRO A 63 1.17 0.86 -1.64
CA PRO A 63 2.42 1.59 -1.52
C PRO A 63 2.44 2.70 -2.56
N ILE A 64 2.69 3.93 -2.12
CA ILE A 64 2.72 5.14 -2.96
C ILE A 64 4.08 5.80 -2.76
N GLY A 65 4.85 5.87 -3.83
CA GLY A 65 6.13 6.55 -3.84
C GLY A 65 5.96 8.06 -4.02
N MET A 66 6.61 8.87 -3.16
CA MET A 66 6.55 10.33 -3.22
C MET A 66 7.80 10.92 -3.92
N ALA A 67 7.59 11.80 -4.90
CA ALA A 67 8.59 12.61 -5.62
C ALA A 67 9.41 11.95 -6.77
N GLN A 68 10.42 12.69 -7.29
CA GLN A 68 11.21 12.40 -8.52
C GLN A 68 12.07 11.14 -8.48
N VAL A 69 12.31 10.56 -7.29
CA VAL A 69 13.12 9.33 -7.12
C VAL A 69 12.28 8.23 -6.45
N SER A 70 10.96 8.25 -6.66
CA SER A 70 10.06 7.36 -5.97
C SER A 70 9.84 6.05 -6.73
N SER A 71 10.27 4.96 -6.11
CA SER A 71 10.14 3.62 -6.65
C SER A 71 9.29 2.78 -5.72
N VAL A 72 8.34 2.03 -6.28
CA VAL A 72 7.64 0.95 -5.59
C VAL A 72 8.08 -0.35 -6.22
N VAL A 73 8.72 -1.21 -5.45
CA VAL A 73 9.08 -2.57 -5.89
C VAL A 73 8.20 -3.55 -5.15
N LEU A 74 7.39 -4.31 -5.90
CA LEU A 74 6.63 -5.42 -5.35
C LEU A 74 7.53 -6.67 -5.29
N THR A 75 7.48 -7.39 -4.17
CA THR A 75 8.28 -8.61 -3.94
C THR A 75 7.42 -9.87 -3.97
N VAL A 76 6.16 -9.74 -4.38
CA VAL A 76 5.17 -10.81 -4.39
C VAL A 76 4.50 -10.90 -5.75
N GLU A 77 4.04 -12.10 -6.06
CA GLU A 77 3.37 -12.40 -7.32
C GLU A 77 1.88 -12.67 -7.11
N LYS A 78 1.10 -12.52 -8.18
CA LYS A 78 -0.33 -12.83 -8.15
C LYS A 78 -0.55 -14.32 -7.84
N GLY A 79 -1.40 -14.60 -6.87
CA GLY A 79 -1.74 -15.97 -6.47
C GLY A 79 -0.78 -16.58 -5.44
N GLN A 80 0.24 -15.83 -5.02
CA GLN A 80 1.13 -16.25 -3.95
C GLN A 80 0.41 -16.22 -2.60
N PHE A 81 0.54 -17.30 -1.81
CA PHE A 81 0.13 -17.33 -0.42
C PHE A 81 1.21 -16.70 0.46
N LEU A 82 0.79 -15.90 1.45
CA LEU A 82 1.69 -15.04 2.23
C LEU A 82 1.55 -15.32 3.72
N GLU A 83 2.66 -15.17 4.45
CA GLU A 83 2.67 -15.17 5.91
C GLU A 83 2.46 -13.77 6.49
N LYS A 84 1.83 -13.68 7.66
CA LYS A 84 1.68 -12.39 8.35
C LYS A 84 3.05 -11.83 8.71
N GLY A 85 3.35 -10.63 8.21
CA GLY A 85 4.63 -9.97 8.42
C GLY A 85 5.66 -10.25 7.32
N GLN A 86 5.31 -11.04 6.31
CA GLN A 86 6.11 -11.20 5.09
C GLN A 86 6.17 -9.86 4.33
N ASN A 87 7.34 -9.57 3.76
CA ASN A 87 7.53 -8.37 2.95
C ASN A 87 6.82 -8.53 1.59
N ILE A 88 5.92 -7.58 1.28
CA ILE A 88 5.16 -7.54 0.02
C ILE A 88 5.68 -6.48 -0.96
N SER A 89 6.38 -5.47 -0.45
CA SER A 89 6.91 -4.37 -1.26
C SER A 89 7.89 -3.52 -0.46
N TYR A 90 8.81 -2.86 -1.16
CA TYR A 90 9.70 -1.87 -0.57
C TYR A 90 9.91 -0.68 -1.51
N PHE A 91 10.48 0.40 -0.96
CA PHE A 91 10.86 1.60 -1.68
C PHE A 91 12.39 1.67 -1.77
N GLN A 92 12.95 1.93 -2.96
CA GLN A 92 14.40 1.99 -3.15
C GLN A 92 14.98 3.36 -2.78
N PHE A 93 14.25 4.47 -2.95
CA PHE A 93 14.66 5.83 -2.53
C PHE A 93 13.42 6.76 -2.39
N GLY A 94 13.55 7.83 -1.60
CA GLY A 94 12.53 8.88 -1.46
C GLY A 94 11.58 8.76 -0.25
N GLY A 95 10.60 9.66 -0.20
CA GLY A 95 9.48 9.57 0.75
C GLY A 95 8.43 8.58 0.25
N SER A 96 7.58 8.09 1.14
CA SER A 96 6.55 7.11 0.81
C SER A 96 5.32 7.25 1.67
N ASP A 97 4.17 7.01 1.07
CA ASP A 97 2.91 6.80 1.76
C ASP A 97 2.47 5.34 1.61
N ILE A 98 1.84 4.79 2.64
CA ILE A 98 1.12 3.51 2.56
C ILE A 98 -0.33 3.76 2.90
N VAL A 99 -1.22 3.41 1.97
CA VAL A 99 -2.65 3.38 2.22
C VAL A 99 -3.09 1.93 2.39
N THR A 100 -3.84 1.64 3.44
CA THR A 100 -4.46 0.32 3.64
C THR A 100 -5.97 0.47 3.69
N VAL A 101 -6.66 -0.33 2.89
CA VAL A 101 -8.13 -0.35 2.80
C VAL A 101 -8.61 -1.73 3.20
N PHE A 102 -9.56 -1.78 4.13
CA PHE A 102 -10.12 -3.01 4.66
C PHE A 102 -11.56 -3.15 4.21
N GLN A 103 -11.93 -4.29 3.61
CA GLN A 103 -13.32 -4.60 3.31
C GLN A 103 -14.13 -4.70 4.61
N ASN A 104 -13.64 -5.48 5.58
CA ASN A 104 -14.24 -5.57 6.91
C ASN A 104 -13.46 -4.67 7.87
N ARG A 105 -14.16 -3.76 8.53
CA ARG A 105 -13.56 -2.80 9.45
C ARG A 105 -12.97 -3.53 10.68
N PRO A 106 -11.66 -3.39 10.97
CA PRO A 106 -11.10 -3.91 12.21
C PRO A 106 -11.54 -3.05 13.40
N THR A 107 -11.51 -3.65 14.60
CA THR A 107 -11.65 -2.91 15.86
C THR A 107 -10.31 -2.29 16.20
N TYR A 108 -10.25 -0.96 16.18
CA TYR A 108 -9.04 -0.22 16.57
C TYR A 108 -9.01 0.00 18.09
N ARG A 109 -7.80 0.22 18.63
CA ARG A 109 -7.65 0.67 20.01
C ARG A 109 -8.33 2.03 20.23
N GLY A 110 -8.92 2.21 21.40
CA GLY A 110 -9.69 3.41 21.74
C GLY A 110 -8.84 4.65 22.08
N ASP A 111 -7.54 4.49 22.29
CA ASP A 111 -6.63 5.58 22.68
C ASP A 111 -5.97 6.31 21.49
N LEU A 112 -6.27 5.88 20.26
CA LEU A 112 -5.71 6.46 19.04
C LEU A 112 -6.36 7.82 18.73
N GLN A 113 -5.57 8.89 18.75
CA GLN A 113 -5.99 10.25 18.39
C GLN A 113 -5.18 10.77 17.19
N ALA A 114 -5.89 11.17 16.13
CA ALA A 114 -5.28 11.74 14.93
C ALA A 114 -4.43 12.98 15.28
N GLY A 115 -3.22 13.05 14.71
CA GLY A 115 -2.28 14.15 14.93
C GLY A 115 -1.60 14.18 16.30
N LYS A 116 -1.95 13.28 17.23
CA LYS A 116 -1.37 13.23 18.59
C LYS A 116 -0.67 11.91 18.87
N THR A 117 -1.29 10.79 18.54
CA THR A 117 -0.72 9.47 18.82
C THR A 117 0.37 9.15 17.79
N LYS A 118 1.61 8.96 18.28
CA LYS A 118 2.72 8.46 17.46
C LYS A 118 2.77 6.94 17.52
N LEU A 119 2.46 6.29 16.42
CA LEU A 119 2.50 4.83 16.30
C LEU A 119 3.92 4.34 16.09
N HIS A 120 4.30 3.29 16.81
CA HIS A 120 5.60 2.64 16.63
C HIS A 120 5.49 1.50 15.63
N ILE A 121 6.61 1.16 14.98
CA ILE A 121 6.65 0.05 14.03
C ILE A 121 6.31 -1.25 14.77
N ARG A 122 5.44 -2.07 14.18
CA ARG A 122 4.94 -3.36 14.73
C ARG A 122 4.05 -3.22 15.96
N GLU A 123 3.58 -2.02 16.29
CA GLU A 123 2.59 -1.85 17.35
C GLU A 123 1.22 -2.43 16.94
N LYS A 124 0.55 -3.13 17.85
CA LYS A 124 -0.80 -3.63 17.62
C LYS A 124 -1.79 -2.47 17.75
N VAL A 125 -2.39 -2.08 16.63
CA VAL A 125 -3.33 -0.95 16.55
C VAL A 125 -4.79 -1.36 16.40
N GLY A 126 -5.04 -2.62 16.02
CA GLY A 126 -6.38 -3.16 15.88
C GLY A 126 -6.40 -4.65 15.61
N GLU A 127 -7.60 -5.22 15.61
CA GLU A 127 -7.86 -6.63 15.39
C GLU A 127 -9.24 -6.87 14.75
N TRP A 128 -9.37 -7.99 14.04
CA TRP A 128 -10.67 -8.53 13.65
C TRP A 128 -11.12 -9.51 14.72
N LYS A 129 -12.42 -9.47 15.03
CA LYS A 129 -13.07 -10.41 15.97
C LYS A 129 -13.44 -11.69 15.25
#